data_AF-A0AAN7UWY6-F1
#
_entry.id   AF-A0AAN7UWY6-F1
#
_cell.length_a   1.000
_cell.length_b   1.000
_cell.length_c   1.000
_cell.angle_alpha   90.00
_cell.angle_beta   90.00
_cell.angle_gamma   90.00
#
_symmetry.space_group_name_H-M   'P 1'
#
loop_
_entity.id
_entity.type
_entity.pdbx_description
1 polymer ?
#
loop_
_entity_poly.entity_id
_entity_poly.type
_entity_poly.pdbx_seq_one_letter_code
_entity_poly.pdbx_strand_id
1 'polypeptide(L)' 'MSGTMKISHGLPTPGREYLSEIWDKSENHSADHTPGTFAAYLRRSAESLEQQRPMKPVLLPTLTQALLEGPC' A
#
# COMPACT_ATOMS: atom_id res chain seq x y z
N MET A 1 23.02 3.39 9.43
CA MET A 1 21.66 3.95 9.25
C MET A 1 20.77 2.79 8.80
N SER A 2 20.05 2.16 9.72
CA SER A 2 19.18 1.03 9.40
C SER A 2 17.82 1.59 9.00
N GLY A 3 17.57 1.74 7.71
CA GLY A 3 16.26 2.07 7.19
C GLY A 3 15.35 0.85 7.32
N THR A 4 14.24 0.99 8.02
CA THR A 4 13.11 0.07 7.93
C THR A 4 12.76 -0.07 6.45
N MET A 5 13.14 -1.19 5.83
CA MET A 5 12.85 -1.44 4.42
C MET A 5 11.34 -1.38 4.24
N LYS A 6 10.86 -0.51 3.35
CA LYS A 6 9.44 -0.49 3.00
C LYS A 6 9.10 -1.89 2.49
N ILE A 7 8.14 -2.54 3.15
CA ILE A 7 7.64 -3.88 2.77
C ILE A 7 7.02 -3.87 1.35
N SER A 8 6.94 -2.71 0.69
CA SER A 8 6.45 -2.54 -0.68
C SER A 8 7.27 -3.26 -1.75
N HIS A 9 8.54 -3.64 -1.50
CA HIS A 9 9.37 -4.34 -2.50
C HIS A 9 9.10 -5.85 -2.59
N GLY A 10 8.33 -6.42 -1.65
CA GLY A 10 8.14 -7.86 -1.59
C GLY A 10 9.46 -8.63 -1.41
N LEU A 11 9.39 -9.97 -1.46
CA LEU A 11 10.59 -10.80 -1.43
C LEU A 11 11.20 -10.88 -2.85
N PRO A 12 12.47 -10.47 -3.03
CA PRO A 12 13.14 -10.59 -4.32
C PRO A 12 13.29 -12.07 -4.71
N THR A 13 12.86 -12.39 -5.92
CA THR A 13 12.71 -13.71 -6.52
C THR A 13 13.33 -13.58 -7.91
N PRO A 14 14.34 -14.40 -8.24
CA PRO A 14 15.03 -14.31 -9.52
C PRO A 14 14.07 -14.40 -10.72
N GLY A 15 14.25 -13.53 -11.71
CA GLY A 15 13.47 -13.54 -12.96
C GLY A 15 12.10 -12.87 -12.89
N ARG A 16 11.78 -12.15 -11.80
CA ARG A 16 10.57 -11.33 -11.71
C ARG A 16 10.92 -9.85 -11.76
N GLU A 17 10.14 -9.10 -12.52
CA GLU A 17 10.12 -7.64 -12.41
C GLU A 17 9.19 -7.22 -11.28
N TYR A 18 9.69 -6.32 -10.42
CA TYR A 18 8.93 -5.79 -9.31
C TYR A 18 8.32 -4.46 -9.70
N LEU A 19 7.01 -4.32 -9.49
CA LEU A 19 6.30 -3.07 -9.78
C LEU A 19 6.92 -1.88 -9.05
N SER A 20 7.42 -2.11 -7.84
CA SER A 20 8.14 -1.11 -7.06
C SER A 20 9.45 -0.64 -7.71
N GLU A 21 10.19 -1.53 -8.38
CA GLU A 21 11.42 -1.15 -9.09
C GLU A 21 11.09 -0.32 -10.34
N ILE A 22 9.96 -0.62 -10.99
CA ILE A 22 9.46 0.18 -12.12
C ILE A 22 9.06 1.57 -11.63
N TRP A 23 8.37 1.68 -10.50
CA TRP A 23 7.96 2.96 -9.90
C TRP A 23 9.13 3.81 -9.41
N ASP A 24 10.21 3.19 -8.94
CA ASP A 24 11.39 3.91 -8.45
C ASP A 24 12.26 4.51 -9.58
N LYS A 25 12.01 4.15 -10.84
CA LYS A 25 12.72 4.73 -11.99
C LYS A 25 12.44 6.23 -12.09
N SER A 26 13.47 7.03 -12.33
CA SER A 26 13.36 8.49 -12.41
C SER A 26 12.37 8.96 -13.46
N GLU A 27 12.25 8.26 -14.59
CA GLU A 27 11.27 8.58 -15.63
C GLU A 27 9.81 8.41 -15.19
N ASN A 28 9.56 7.61 -14.16
CA ASN A 28 8.22 7.31 -13.65
C ASN A 28 7.83 8.14 -12.43
N HIS A 29 8.73 8.97 -11.89
CA HIS A 29 8.52 9.73 -10.67
C HIS A 29 7.20 10.54 -10.66
N SER A 30 6.81 11.07 -11.82
CA SER A 30 5.61 11.88 -12.00
C SER A 30 4.51 11.20 -12.82
N ALA A 31 4.68 9.92 -13.17
CA ALA A 31 3.73 9.20 -14.05
C ALA A 31 2.32 9.20 -13.44
N ASP A 32 2.21 8.97 -12.14
CA ASP A 32 0.92 8.97 -11.42
C ASP A 32 0.34 10.37 -11.16
N HIS A 33 1.09 11.43 -11.45
CA HIS A 33 0.68 12.83 -11.30
C HIS A 33 0.37 13.51 -12.62
N THR A 34 0.73 12.88 -13.74
CA THR A 34 0.53 13.46 -15.07
C THR A 34 -0.97 13.51 -15.40
N PRO A 35 -1.51 14.64 -15.88
CA PRO A 35 -2.91 14.75 -16.28
C PRO A 35 -3.30 13.70 -17.33
N GLY A 36 -4.52 13.16 -17.24
CA GLY A 36 -5.05 12.18 -18.17
C GLY A 36 -4.67 10.72 -17.89
N THR A 37 -3.86 10.46 -16.87
CA THR A 37 -3.59 9.08 -16.42
C THR A 37 -4.70 8.53 -15.53
N PHE A 38 -4.79 7.20 -15.44
CA PHE A 38 -5.72 6.54 -14.53
C PHE A 38 -5.48 6.93 -13.06
N ALA A 39 -4.22 7.07 -12.66
CA ALA A 39 -3.86 7.53 -11.32
C ALA A 39 -4.32 8.97 -11.04
N ALA A 40 -4.21 9.88 -12.02
CA ALA A 40 -4.74 11.24 -11.91
C ALA A 40 -6.28 11.24 -11.74
N TYR A 41 -6.98 10.34 -12.44
CA TYR A 41 -8.42 10.14 -12.26
C TYR A 41 -8.76 9.67 -10.85
N LEU A 42 -8.07 8.65 -10.34
CA LEU A 42 -8.28 8.14 -8.98
C LEU A 42 -8.03 9.21 -7.90
N ARG A 43 -7.00 10.04 -8.05
CA ARG A 43 -6.72 11.14 -7.11
C ARG A 43 -7.86 12.15 -7.08
N ARG A 44 -8.29 12.63 -8.26
CA ARG A 44 -9.43 13.56 -8.37
C ARG A 44 -10.71 12.96 -7.78
N SER A 45 -10.96 11.68 -8.06
CA SER A 45 -12.10 10.97 -7.49
C SER A 45 -12.00 10.92 -5.97
N ALA A 46 -10.84 10.60 -5.40
CA ALA A 46 -10.65 10.56 -3.95
C ALA A 46 -10.86 11.92 -3.27
N GLU A 47 -10.41 13.02 -3.88
CA GLU A 47 -10.61 14.39 -3.35
C GLU A 47 -12.07 14.83 -3.37
N SER A 48 -12.85 14.34 -4.34
CA SER A 48 -14.26 14.72 -4.54
C SER A 48 -15.25 13.68 -4.01
N LEU A 49 -14.77 12.53 -3.53
CA LEU A 49 -15.61 11.45 -3.06
C LEU A 49 -16.16 11.76 -1.67
N GLU A 50 -17.44 12.12 -1.62
CA GLU A 50 -18.17 12.19 -0.37
C GLU A 50 -18.62 10.79 0.06
N GLN A 51 -18.04 10.28 1.15
CA GLN A 51 -18.40 8.97 1.68
C GLN A 51 -19.82 9.00 2.28
N GLN A 52 -20.78 8.44 1.56
CA GLN A 52 -22.19 8.37 2.00
C GLN A 52 -22.46 7.22 2.99
N ARG A 53 -21.52 6.27 3.13
CA ARG A 53 -21.69 5.13 4.02
C ARG A 53 -21.35 5.52 5.45
N PRO A 54 -22.20 5.17 6.45
CA PRO A 54 -21.88 5.41 7.83
C PRO A 54 -20.60 4.64 8.20
N MET A 55 -19.63 5.33 8.80
CA MET A 55 -18.45 4.66 9.34
C MET A 55 -18.86 3.78 10.51
N LYS A 56 -18.61 2.48 10.39
CA LYS A 56 -18.80 1.51 11.47
C LYS A 56 -17.43 0.94 11.81
N PRO A 57 -17.01 0.95 13.09
CA PRO A 57 -15.80 0.27 13.51
C PRO A 57 -15.86 -1.20 13.09
N VAL A 58 -14.78 -1.69 12.50
CA VAL A 58 -14.62 -3.13 12.24
C VAL A 58 -14.26 -3.78 13.56
N LEU A 59 -15.13 -4.66 14.06
CA LEU A 59 -14.82 -5.52 15.20
C LEU A 59 -14.05 -6.73 14.69
N LEU A 60 -12.75 -6.73 14.89
CA LEU A 60 -11.91 -7.88 14.58
C LEU A 60 -12.02 -8.89 15.74
N PRO A 61 -12.31 -10.17 15.47
CA PRO A 61 -12.30 -11.19 16.50
C PRO A 61 -10.88 -11.36 17.04
N THR A 62 -10.75 -11.60 18.35
CA THR A 62 -9.47 -11.96 18.96
C THR A 62 -9.02 -13.31 18.41
N LEU A 63 -7.85 -13.35 17.78
CA LEU A 63 -7.20 -14.59 17.37
C LEU A 63 -6.53 -15.23 18.59
N THR A 64 -7.30 -15.98 19.36
CA THR A 64 -6.81 -16.69 20.57
C THR A 64 -5.66 -17.66 20.26
N GLN A 65 -5.63 -18.22 19.06
CA GLN A 65 -4.56 -19.11 18.59
C GLN A 65 -3.21 -18.42 18.35
N ALA A 66 -3.18 -17.08 18.31
CA ALA A 66 -1.98 -16.28 18.10
C ALA A 66 -1.55 -15.54 19.38
N LEU A 67 -2.11 -15.91 20.54
CA LEU A 67 -1.67 -15.38 21.82
C LEU A 67 -0.25 -15.86 22.08
N LEU A 68 0.67 -14.92 22.25
CA LEU A 68 2.02 -15.20 22.71
C LEU A 68 1.93 -15.58 24.19
N GLU A 69 1.94 -16.87 24.48
CA GLU A 69 2.16 -17.36 25.85
C GLU A 69 3.64 -17.13 26.18
N GLY A 70 3.90 -16.25 27.14
CA GLY A 70 5.26 -15.99 27.63
C GLY A 70 5.86 -17.22 28.33
N PRO A 71 7.19 -17.26 28.54
CA PRO A 71 7.82 -18.37 29.26
C PRO A 71 7.29 -18.45 30.70
N CYS A 72 6.91 -19.67 31.10
CA CYS A 72 6.50 -20.03 32.47
C CYS A 72 7.67 -19.92 33.46
#